data_AF-A0A9N8WT51-F1
#
_entry.id   AF-A0A9N8WT51-F1
#
_cell.length_a   1.000
_cell.length_b   1.000
_cell.length_c   1.000
_cell.angle_alpha   90.00
_cell.angle_beta   90.00
_cell.angle_gamma   90.00
#
_symmetry.space_group_name_H-M   'P 1'
#
loop_
_entity.id
_entity.type
_entity.pdbx_description
1 polymer ?
#
loop_
_entity_poly.entity_id
_entity_poly.type
_entity_poly.pdbx_seq_one_letter_code
_entity_poly.pdbx_strand_id
1 'polypeptide(L)'
;MPICLTKIFGFYRIGYKNENNGKNMKIDIIVMENLFYERKVSRIFDLKGSMRNRHVQSTGKENEVLLDENLLEHFIRTFTWDKTLESWVKASGFLGGGRKEPTIVTPHQYKNRFRAAMDKYFLSVPDRWIIYKALKRAGPIL
;
A
#
# COMPACT_ATOMS: atom_id res chain seq x y z
N MET A 1 -4.65 -1.99 -20.79
CA MET A 1 -4.78 -2.02 -19.31
C MET A 1 -3.76 -1.06 -18.73
N PRO A 2 -4.15 -0.14 -17.83
CA PRO A 2 -3.18 0.65 -17.06
C PRO A 2 -2.39 -0.27 -16.11
N ILE A 3 -1.10 0.03 -15.91
CA ILE A 3 -0.23 -0.63 -14.91
C ILE A 3 0.05 0.36 -13.77
N CYS A 4 0.16 -0.13 -12.53
CA CYS A 4 0.47 0.69 -11.36
C CYS A 4 1.98 0.78 -11.06
N LEU A 5 2.82 0.22 -11.94
CA LEU A 5 4.27 0.34 -11.80
C LEU A 5 4.71 1.73 -12.25
N THR A 6 5.65 2.31 -11.51
CA THR A 6 6.21 3.61 -11.86
C THR A 6 6.89 3.57 -13.22
N LYS A 7 6.67 4.58 -14.03
CA LYS A 7 7.40 4.82 -15.27
C LYS A 7 8.74 5.46 -14.96
N ILE A 8 9.81 4.79 -15.38
CA ILE A 8 11.19 5.31 -15.30
C ILE A 8 11.55 5.94 -16.64
N PHE A 9 12.07 7.16 -16.61
CA PHE A 9 12.52 7.90 -17.79
C PHE A 9 14.01 7.71 -18.05
N GLY A 10 14.82 7.51 -17.02
CA GLY A 10 16.24 7.25 -17.19
C GLY A 10 17.01 7.06 -15.88
N PHE A 11 18.22 6.52 -16.02
CA PHE A 11 19.21 6.36 -14.96
C PHE A 11 20.44 7.17 -15.32
N TYR A 12 20.89 8.05 -14.43
CA TYR A 12 21.99 8.97 -14.68
C TYR A 12 23.00 8.89 -13.54
N ARG A 13 24.27 9.04 -13.89
CA ARG A 13 25.36 9.18 -12.92
C ARG A 13 26.00 10.55 -13.09
N ILE A 14 25.92 11.37 -12.06
CA ILE A 14 26.55 12.68 -12.02
C ILE A 14 27.82 12.58 -11.19
N GLY A 15 28.96 12.91 -11.80
CA GLY A 15 30.25 13.01 -11.12
C GLY A 15 30.63 14.48 -10.93
N TYR A 16 31.06 14.85 -9.73
CA TYR A 16 31.62 16.16 -9.44
C TYR A 16 32.96 16.01 -8.72
N LYS A 17 33.97 16.78 -9.14
CA LYS A 17 35.25 16.89 -8.44
C LYS A 17 35.30 18.26 -7.79
N ASN A 18 35.37 18.29 -6.47
CA ASN A 18 35.53 19.53 -5.73
C ASN A 18 37.02 19.90 -5.70
N GLU A 19 37.36 20.97 -6.41
CA GLU A 19 38.74 21.43 -6.56
C GLU A 19 39.32 21.97 -5.24
N ASN A 20 38.48 22.47 -4.33
CA ASN A 20 38.91 23.09 -3.08
C ASN A 20 39.35 22.07 -2.00
N ASN A 21 38.87 20.83 -2.08
CA ASN A 21 39.19 19.78 -1.10
C ASN A 21 39.64 18.46 -1.73
N GLY A 22 39.81 18.43 -3.06
CA GLY A 22 40.22 17.26 -3.83
C GLY A 22 39.23 16.09 -3.83
N LYS A 23 38.04 16.24 -3.21
CA LYS A 23 37.07 15.15 -3.09
C LYS A 23 36.30 14.96 -4.39
N ASN A 24 36.22 13.71 -4.82
CA ASN A 24 35.33 13.28 -5.89
C ASN A 24 34.01 12.81 -5.28
N MET A 25 32.90 13.29 -5.82
CA MET A 25 31.55 12.83 -5.52
C MET A 25 30.95 12.19 -6.76
N LYS A 26 30.20 11.11 -6.57
CA LYS A 26 29.39 10.48 -7.61
C LYS A 26 28.01 10.25 -7.04
N ILE A 27 26.98 10.64 -7.80
CA ILE A 27 25.58 10.51 -7.42
C ILE A 27 24.87 9.75 -8.53
N ASP A 28 24.16 8.69 -8.16
CA ASP A 28 23.28 7.94 -9.05
C ASP A 28 21.84 8.42 -8.85
N ILE A 29 21.19 8.80 -9.93
CA ILE A 29 19.84 9.37 -9.93
C ILE A 29 18.95 8.56 -10.88
N ILE A 30 17.72 8.29 -10.43
CA ILE A 30 16.64 7.74 -11.24
C ILE A 30 15.63 8.85 -11.47
N VAL A 31 15.29 9.10 -12.73
CA VAL A 31 14.23 10.05 -13.09
C VAL A 31 12.98 9.25 -13.42
N MET A 32 11.89 9.54 -12.72
CA MET A 32 10.62 8.82 -12.82
C MET A 32 9.43 9.78 -12.73
N GLU A 33 8.24 9.29 -13.06
CA GLU A 33 7.01 10.07 -12.93
C GLU A 33 6.72 10.51 -11.49
N ASN A 34 6.10 11.68 -11.33
CA ASN A 34 5.59 12.16 -10.05
C ASN A 34 4.08 11.88 -9.96
N LEU A 35 3.71 10.92 -9.11
CA LEU A 35 2.33 10.48 -8.94
C LEU A 35 1.37 11.60 -8.47
N PHE A 36 1.88 12.62 -7.78
CA PHE A 36 1.09 13.65 -7.12
C PHE A 36 1.19 15.04 -7.79
N TYR A 37 1.82 15.14 -8.97
CA TYR A 37 1.99 16.41 -9.65
C TYR A 37 0.63 17.10 -9.93
N GLU A 38 0.50 18.34 -9.47
CA GLU A 38 -0.72 19.17 -9.57
C GLU A 38 -2.00 18.55 -8.99
N ARG A 39 -1.88 17.56 -8.10
CA ARG A 39 -3.02 16.95 -7.42
C ARG A 39 -3.19 17.52 -6.02
N LYS A 40 -4.42 17.89 -5.65
CA LYS A 40 -4.78 18.17 -4.26
C LYS A 40 -4.96 16.84 -3.51
N VAL A 41 -3.90 16.40 -2.83
CA VAL A 41 -3.89 15.14 -2.08
C VAL A 41 -4.24 15.42 -0.62
N SER A 42 -5.38 14.91 -0.16
CA SER A 42 -5.83 15.12 1.23
C SER A 42 -5.07 14.26 2.23
N ARG A 43 -4.68 13.04 1.83
CA ARG A 43 -3.96 12.07 2.68
C ARG A 43 -3.07 11.17 1.83
N ILE A 44 -1.91 10.81 2.37
CA ILE A 44 -0.95 9.93 1.72
C ILE A 44 -0.80 8.67 2.58
N PHE A 45 -0.78 7.50 1.93
CA PHE A 45 -0.59 6.21 2.60
C PHE A 45 0.52 5.39 1.92
N ASP A 46 1.48 4.85 2.69
CA ASP A 46 2.41 3.79 2.26
C ASP A 46 1.89 2.43 2.72
N LEU A 47 1.27 1.71 1.78
CA LEU A 47 0.66 0.41 2.04
C LEU A 47 1.58 -0.71 1.60
N LYS A 48 1.80 -1.70 2.47
CA LYS A 48 2.57 -2.92 2.14
C LYS A 48 1.83 -4.22 2.40
N GLY A 49 0.59 -4.13 2.88
CA GLY A 49 -0.24 -5.27 3.22
C GLY A 49 0.22 -6.03 4.46
N SER A 50 0.93 -5.36 5.36
CA SER A 50 1.29 -5.90 6.66
C SER A 50 0.82 -4.95 7.76
N MET A 51 0.57 -5.49 8.94
CA MET A 51 0.09 -4.72 10.10
C MET A 51 1.20 -4.44 11.11
N ARG A 52 2.25 -5.26 11.12
CA ARG A 52 3.31 -5.13 12.13
C ARG A 52 4.12 -3.85 11.92
N ASN A 53 4.20 -3.00 12.95
CA ASN A 53 4.93 -1.72 12.93
C ASN A 53 4.42 -0.77 11.83
N ARG A 54 3.10 -0.75 11.62
CA ARG A 54 2.43 -0.03 10.54
C ARG A 54 1.39 0.98 11.03
N HIS A 55 1.63 1.54 12.21
CA HIS A 55 0.89 2.68 12.76
C HIS A 55 1.86 3.82 13.05
N VAL A 56 1.52 5.02 12.59
CA VAL A 56 2.18 6.27 12.96
C VAL A 56 1.15 7.16 13.65
N GLN A 57 1.55 7.85 14.71
CA GLN A 57 0.68 8.84 15.34
C GLN A 57 0.48 10.01 14.38
N SER A 58 -0.76 10.23 13.92
CA SER A 58 -1.03 11.32 13.00
C SER A 58 -0.78 12.66 13.67
N THR A 59 0.09 13.44 13.06
CA THR A 59 0.48 14.79 13.50
C THR A 59 -0.39 15.87 12.87
N GLY A 60 -1.21 15.53 11.87
CA GLY A 60 -2.06 16.47 11.13
C GLY A 60 -1.29 17.42 10.22
N LYS A 61 0.02 17.19 10.04
CA LYS A 61 0.86 17.96 9.14
C LYS A 61 0.48 17.68 7.68
N GLU A 62 0.61 18.70 6.84
CA GLU A 62 0.47 18.54 5.41
C GLU A 62 1.51 17.54 4.88
N ASN A 63 1.12 16.71 3.92
CA ASN A 63 1.96 15.66 3.32
C ASN A 63 2.46 14.57 4.29
N GLU A 64 1.84 14.41 5.46
CA GLU A 64 2.10 13.28 6.34
C GLU A 64 1.81 11.95 5.63
N VAL A 65 2.74 11.01 5.73
CA VAL A 65 2.62 9.66 5.17
C VAL A 65 2.15 8.72 6.26
N LEU A 66 0.92 8.25 6.14
CA LEU A 66 0.30 7.28 7.03
C LEU A 66 0.53 5.85 6.51
N LEU A 67 0.29 4.85 7.35
CA LEU A 67 0.60 3.45 7.02
C LEU A 67 -0.67 2.57 7.00
N ASP A 68 -0.50 1.27 6.75
CA ASP A 68 -1.59 0.29 6.63
C ASP A 68 -2.58 0.32 7.81
N GLU A 69 -2.12 0.40 9.07
CA GLU A 69 -3.04 0.43 10.22
C GLU A 69 -3.83 1.74 10.28
N ASN A 70 -3.19 2.87 9.95
CA ASN A 70 -3.87 4.16 9.89
C ASN A 70 -4.96 4.19 8.80
N LEU A 71 -4.73 3.54 7.66
CA LEU A 71 -5.76 3.42 6.60
C LEU A 71 -6.98 2.67 7.13
N LEU A 72 -6.76 1.55 7.82
CA LEU A 72 -7.82 0.73 8.39
C LEU A 72 -8.59 1.49 9.47
N GLU A 73 -7.90 2.16 10.39
CA GLU A 73 -8.54 3.03 11.38
C GLU A 73 -9.35 4.15 10.74
N HIS A 74 -8.89 4.68 9.60
CA HIS A 74 -9.54 5.82 8.98
C HIS A 74 -10.78 5.47 8.16
N PHE A 75 -10.72 4.42 7.33
CA PHE A 75 -11.80 4.07 6.39
C PHE A 75 -12.70 2.95 6.88
N ILE A 76 -12.19 2.06 7.72
CA ILE A 76 -12.82 0.78 8.02
C ILE A 76 -13.60 0.82 9.35
N ARG A 77 -13.16 1.62 10.33
CA ARG A 77 -13.85 1.80 11.62
C ARG A 77 -15.27 2.38 11.52
N THR A 78 -15.60 3.12 10.46
CA THR A 78 -16.86 3.87 10.40
C THR A 78 -18.04 3.06 9.87
N PHE A 79 -17.82 1.97 9.12
CA PHE A 79 -18.92 1.32 8.37
C PHE A 79 -19.11 -0.19 8.59
N THR A 80 -18.13 -0.96 9.09
CA THR A 80 -18.27 -2.44 9.11
C THR A 80 -17.49 -3.20 10.19
N TRP A 81 -16.67 -2.53 11.01
CA TRP A 81 -15.59 -3.19 11.75
C TRP A 81 -15.79 -3.38 13.26
N ASP A 82 -16.89 -2.97 13.87
CA ASP A 82 -17.15 -3.29 15.28
C ASP A 82 -17.08 -4.81 15.53
N LYS A 83 -17.71 -5.61 14.68
CA LYS A 83 -17.79 -7.09 14.83
C LYS A 83 -16.51 -7.83 14.45
N THR A 84 -15.87 -7.44 13.35
CA THR A 84 -14.65 -8.12 12.88
C THR A 84 -13.43 -7.76 13.73
N LEU A 85 -13.34 -6.52 14.22
CA LEU A 85 -12.26 -6.08 15.09
C LEU A 85 -12.36 -6.75 16.46
N GLU A 86 -13.58 -6.92 17.01
CA GLU A 86 -13.81 -7.77 18.18
C GLU A 86 -13.33 -9.22 17.95
N SER A 87 -13.68 -9.84 16.81
CA SER A 87 -13.23 -11.22 16.52
C SER A 87 -11.72 -11.34 16.41
N TRP A 88 -11.03 -10.31 15.90
CA TRP A 88 -9.57 -10.31 15.74
C TRP A 88 -8.85 -9.99 17.05
N VAL A 89 -9.41 -9.12 17.89
CA VAL A 89 -8.94 -8.90 19.27
C VAL A 89 -9.08 -10.19 20.08
N LYS A 90 -10.24 -10.86 19.98
CA LYS A 90 -10.50 -12.16 20.62
C LYS A 90 -9.56 -13.26 20.11
N ALA A 91 -9.31 -13.32 18.79
CA ALA A 91 -8.37 -14.27 18.19
C ALA A 91 -6.91 -14.01 18.61
N SER A 92 -6.54 -12.74 18.81
CA SER A 92 -5.18 -12.36 19.25
C SER A 92 -4.95 -12.58 20.75
N GLY A 93 -6.01 -12.56 21.57
CA GLY A 93 -5.94 -12.68 23.03
C GLY A 93 -6.17 -14.09 23.59
N PHE A 94 -6.95 -14.95 22.92
CA PHE A 94 -7.38 -16.25 23.49
C PHE A 94 -6.55 -17.46 23.02
N LEU A 95 -5.75 -17.32 21.96
CA LEU A 95 -4.82 -18.33 21.46
C LEU A 95 -3.39 -17.86 21.70
N GLY A 96 -2.82 -18.28 22.82
CA GLY A 96 -1.47 -17.93 23.25
C GLY A 96 -0.44 -18.07 22.12
N GLY A 97 0.35 -17.01 21.91
CA GLY A 97 1.53 -17.05 21.04
C GLY A 97 1.25 -16.84 19.55
N GLY A 98 0.49 -15.79 19.21
CA GLY A 98 0.33 -15.36 17.82
C GLY A 98 1.70 -15.11 17.17
N ARG A 99 2.09 -16.00 16.23
CA ARG A 99 3.23 -15.76 15.33
C ARG A 99 2.94 -14.46 14.57
N LYS A 100 3.48 -13.33 15.07
CA LYS A 100 3.49 -12.06 14.34
C LYS A 100 3.94 -12.37 12.92
N GLU A 101 3.15 -11.98 11.92
CA GLU A 101 3.52 -12.21 10.52
C GLU A 101 4.98 -11.81 10.33
N PRO A 102 5.80 -12.68 9.71
CA PRO A 102 7.21 -12.41 9.54
C PRO A 102 7.41 -11.12 8.74
N THR A 103 8.29 -10.26 9.24
CA THR A 103 8.60 -8.98 8.60
C THR A 103 9.32 -9.19 7.26
N ILE A 104 10.13 -10.24 7.17
CA ILE A 104 10.87 -10.64 5.98
C ILE A 104 10.20 -11.89 5.42
N VAL A 105 9.68 -11.78 4.20
CA VAL A 105 9.00 -12.87 3.48
C VAL A 105 9.60 -13.01 2.09
N THR A 106 9.41 -14.18 1.48
CA THR A 106 9.83 -14.39 0.09
C THR A 106 9.04 -13.47 -0.87
N PRO A 107 9.58 -13.14 -2.05
CA PRO A 107 8.88 -12.29 -3.02
C PRO A 107 7.49 -12.81 -3.40
N HIS A 108 7.31 -14.14 -3.49
CA HIS A 108 6.02 -14.75 -3.80
C HIS A 108 4.99 -14.53 -2.68
N GLN A 109 5.40 -14.72 -1.42
CA GLN A 109 4.55 -14.45 -0.27
C GLN A 109 4.23 -12.96 -0.12
N TYR A 110 5.21 -12.08 -0.36
CA TYR A 110 4.98 -10.63 -0.38
C TYR A 110 3.91 -10.26 -1.40
N LYS A 111 4.02 -10.76 -2.63
CA LYS A 111 3.06 -10.53 -3.70
C LYS A 111 1.65 -10.95 -3.29
N ASN A 112 1.50 -12.17 -2.76
CA ASN A 112 0.19 -12.70 -2.38
C ASN A 112 -0.43 -11.91 -1.22
N ARG A 113 0.37 -11.61 -0.20
CA ARG A 113 -0.05 -10.78 0.95
C ARG A 113 -0.47 -9.39 0.51
N PHE A 114 0.35 -8.72 -0.30
CA PHE A 114 0.06 -7.38 -0.80
C PHE A 114 -1.26 -7.35 -1.59
N ARG A 115 -1.47 -8.31 -2.49
CA ARG A 115 -2.71 -8.41 -3.27
C ARG A 115 -3.94 -8.61 -2.37
N ALA A 116 -3.87 -9.58 -1.44
CA ALA A 116 -4.97 -9.84 -0.52
C ALA A 116 -5.30 -8.62 0.36
N ALA A 117 -4.29 -7.86 0.78
CA ALA A 117 -4.49 -6.62 1.52
C ALA A 117 -5.15 -5.54 0.66
N MET A 118 -4.68 -5.30 -0.57
CA MET A 118 -5.30 -4.32 -1.47
C MET A 118 -6.77 -4.66 -1.78
N ASP A 119 -7.08 -5.93 -2.03
CA ASP A 119 -8.45 -6.41 -2.27
C ASP A 119 -9.36 -6.20 -1.03
N LYS A 120 -8.78 -6.21 0.18
CA LYS A 120 -9.49 -5.94 1.43
C LYS A 120 -9.64 -4.44 1.72
N TYR A 121 -8.61 -3.65 1.42
CA TYR A 121 -8.57 -2.22 1.72
C TYR A 121 -9.49 -1.42 0.80
N PHE A 122 -9.54 -1.78 -0.47
CA PHE A 122 -10.35 -1.11 -1.47
C PHE A 122 -11.49 -2.03 -1.86
N LEU A 123 -12.73 -1.65 -1.53
CA LEU A 123 -13.91 -2.29 -2.11
C LEU A 123 -13.78 -2.20 -3.63
N SER A 124 -13.99 -3.33 -4.34
CA SER A 124 -14.15 -3.28 -5.79
C SER A 124 -15.29 -2.32 -6.11
N VAL A 125 -14.95 -1.15 -6.64
CA VAL A 125 -15.95 -0.27 -7.23
C VAL A 125 -16.54 -1.06 -8.40
N PRO A 126 -17.87 -1.26 -8.47
CA PRO A 126 -18.47 -1.94 -9.59
C PRO A 126 -18.11 -1.23 -10.89
N ASP A 127 -17.20 -1.82 -11.66
CA ASP A 127 -17.00 -1.43 -13.04
C ASP A 127 -18.22 -1.89 -13.86
N ARG A 128 -18.44 -1.26 -15.02
CA ARG A 128 -19.57 -1.58 -15.91
C ARG A 128 -19.60 -3.07 -16.34
N TRP A 129 -18.53 -3.81 -16.12
CA TRP A 129 -18.36 -5.20 -16.53
C TRP A 129 -18.59 -6.20 -15.38
N ILE A 130 -18.77 -5.74 -14.13
CA ILE A 130 -19.10 -6.61 -13.00
C ILE A 130 -20.40 -7.37 -13.26
N ILE A 131 -21.43 -6.68 -13.77
CA ILE A 131 -22.71 -7.30 -14.14
C ILE A 131 -22.51 -8.33 -15.26
N TYR A 132 -21.73 -7.99 -16.29
CA TYR A 132 -21.46 -8.89 -17.41
C TYR A 132 -20.73 -10.18 -16.98
N LYS A 133 -19.75 -10.06 -16.08
CA LYS A 133 -19.02 -11.21 -15.52
C LYS A 133 -19.88 -12.04 -14.56
N ALA A 134 -20.74 -11.40 -13.77
CA ALA A 134 -21.70 -12.09 -12.90
C ALA A 134 -22.72 -12.88 -13.72
N LEU A 135 -23.27 -12.28 -14.78
CA LEU A 135 -24.21 -12.94 -15.70
C LEU A 135 -23.56 -14.11 -16.46
N LYS A 136 -22.31 -13.98 -16.91
CA LYS A 136 -21.59 -15.10 -17.53
C LYS A 136 -21.26 -16.24 -16.56
N ARG A 137 -21.07 -15.94 -15.27
CA ARG A 137 -20.81 -16.95 -14.23
C ARG A 137 -22.07 -17.65 -13.74
N ALA A 138 -23.22 -16.97 -13.77
CA ALA A 138 -24.50 -17.54 -13.33
C ALA A 138 -25.01 -18.64 -14.27
N GLY A 139 -24.42 -18.81 -15.47
CA GLY A 139 -24.94 -19.72 -16.49
C GLY A 139 -26.28 -19.24 -17.04
N PRO A 140 -26.78 -19.82 -18.15
CA PRO A 140 -28.13 -19.55 -18.59
C PRO A 140 -29.10 -20.06 -17.52
N ILE A 141 -29.97 -19.18 -17.03
CA ILE A 141 -31.13 -19.55 -16.22
C ILE A 141 -32.08 -20.27 -17.18
N LEU A 142 -32.09 -21.60 -17.11
CA LEU A 142 -33.15 -22.47 -17.62
C LEU A 142 -33.95 -22.97 -16.43
#